data_AF-A0A7C4UV11-F1
#
_entry.id   AF-A0A7C4UV11-F1
#
_cell.length_a   1.000
_cell.length_b   1.000
_cell.length_c   1.000
_cell.angle_alpha   90.00
_cell.angle_beta   90.00
_cell.angle_gamma   90.00
#
_symmetry.space_group_name_H-M   'P 1'
#
loop_
_entity.id
_entity.type
_entity.pdbx_description
1 polymer ?
#
loop_
_entity_poly.entity_id
_entity_poly.type
_entity_poly.pdbx_seq_one_letter_code
_entity_poly.pdbx_strand_id
1 'polypeptide(L)'
;MQRKTQTNKEKKEKVKLIGEHHVNILDLLDYVEKNPQDYEKRWLLAKKLYQNKDYYLALEQLQILKNEWEPRINVTRFLAATLYRLGKYDEAIEELKNALNKWPEEPGLYEQLGRVLVTVQMYEEAKETYEKLLKIVPDHRWAPLAVAKLKRIIDRKTKKGKPYPIILATDFDLLPENICKRCGADNSKDVQRCWKCGEPLAKSTNPPTIPSEGIQTNIYLLFTPEVITFLLGLILIISLAMNIFLSLKVWIYLPPTPPQPSLSFWELYQNELAYTRIITGFGLVITSYIFIKLGIKLLGVKEKIPFNIVLITSLLIGSFHFLCNWFPKGLIVWGIVFVPILSFLLIFGALGISPLKAINLCLFYTACAIIFVILSFSVIESYRLNTIINPITQFPAVVKYFASQKIKFPHNITISNPQGSLTKKEFLVESSGSYWLDLRGNKLKVSLYLEKPDNFTLEINKGETNPIVFDKFKAEKWITKCILNPGEVYTAKVYTDNNTSYTLMIESILPLKIK
;
A
#
# COMPACT_ATOMS: atom_id res chain seq x y z
N MET A 1 55.01 -1.90 -51.01
CA MET A 1 54.25 -1.16 -49.97
C MET A 1 52.99 -1.88 -49.45
N GLN A 2 52.52 -2.99 -50.07
CA GLN A 2 51.28 -3.68 -49.66
C GLN A 2 51.43 -4.77 -48.58
N ARG A 3 52.64 -5.29 -48.29
CA ARG A 3 52.85 -6.32 -47.24
C ARG A 3 52.88 -5.80 -45.79
N LYS A 4 53.17 -4.51 -45.57
CA LYS A 4 53.22 -3.89 -44.22
C LYS A 4 51.85 -3.40 -43.72
N THR A 5 50.90 -3.19 -44.62
CA THR A 5 49.53 -2.76 -44.28
C THR A 5 48.64 -3.92 -43.86
N GLN A 6 48.89 -5.13 -44.37
CA GLN A 6 48.11 -6.34 -44.06
C GLN A 6 48.44 -6.90 -42.66
N THR A 7 49.72 -6.88 -42.27
CA THR A 7 50.20 -7.31 -40.94
C THR A 7 49.73 -6.40 -39.80
N ASN A 8 49.53 -5.10 -40.05
CA ASN A 8 48.97 -4.17 -39.06
C ASN A 8 47.43 -4.27 -38.96
N LYS A 9 46.76 -4.72 -40.02
CA LYS A 9 45.30 -4.97 -40.01
C LYS A 9 44.99 -6.28 -39.28
N GLU A 10 45.79 -7.33 -39.49
CA GLU A 10 45.71 -8.59 -38.75
C GLU A 10 46.14 -8.45 -37.28
N LYS A 11 47.14 -7.61 -36.95
CA LYS A 11 47.45 -7.27 -35.55
C LYS A 11 46.36 -6.43 -34.89
N LYS A 12 45.73 -5.48 -35.61
CA LYS A 12 44.58 -4.74 -35.09
C LYS A 12 43.33 -5.61 -34.97
N GLU A 13 43.11 -6.59 -35.84
CA GLU A 13 42.03 -7.57 -35.71
C GLU A 13 42.32 -8.58 -34.61
N LYS A 14 43.55 -9.08 -34.42
CA LYS A 14 43.93 -9.90 -33.26
C LYS A 14 43.84 -9.15 -31.94
N VAL A 15 44.16 -7.85 -31.91
CA VAL A 15 44.01 -7.01 -30.69
C VAL A 15 42.55 -6.60 -30.46
N LYS A 16 41.71 -6.57 -31.51
CA LYS A 16 40.26 -6.32 -31.40
C LYS A 16 39.44 -7.61 -31.18
N LEU A 17 40.04 -8.77 -31.39
CA LEU A 17 39.53 -10.12 -31.06
C LEU A 17 40.02 -10.66 -29.71
N ILE A 18 40.87 -9.92 -28.99
CA ILE A 18 40.97 -10.02 -27.52
C ILE A 18 39.91 -9.07 -26.92
N GLY A 19 38.75 -9.00 -27.57
CA GLY A 19 37.53 -8.50 -26.98
C GLY A 19 37.14 -9.50 -25.92
N GLU A 20 37.29 -9.06 -24.67
CA GLU A 20 36.50 -9.49 -23.51
C GLU A 20 35.76 -10.80 -23.75
N HIS A 21 36.46 -11.93 -23.55
CA HIS A 21 35.78 -13.08 -23.00
C HIS A 21 35.09 -12.53 -21.75
N HIS A 22 33.77 -12.32 -21.83
CA HIS A 22 32.91 -12.12 -20.68
C HIS A 22 33.06 -13.39 -19.86
N VAL A 23 34.13 -13.48 -19.06
CA VAL A 23 34.30 -14.53 -18.06
C VAL A 23 33.10 -14.36 -17.16
N ASN A 24 32.16 -15.29 -17.30
CA ASN A 24 30.94 -15.32 -16.54
C ASN A 24 31.33 -15.47 -15.07
N ILE A 25 30.82 -14.58 -14.22
CA ILE A 25 31.11 -14.60 -12.78
C ILE A 25 30.68 -15.94 -12.18
N LEU A 26 29.59 -16.52 -12.67
CA LEU A 26 29.09 -17.82 -12.22
C LEU A 26 30.08 -18.95 -12.55
N ASP A 27 30.60 -18.99 -13.77
CA ASP A 27 31.57 -20.02 -14.19
C ASP A 27 32.89 -19.88 -13.41
N LEU A 28 33.29 -18.64 -13.11
CA LEU A 28 34.50 -18.37 -12.32
C LEU A 28 34.31 -18.72 -10.85
N LEU A 29 33.10 -18.53 -10.31
CA LEU A 29 32.73 -18.91 -8.96
C LEU A 29 32.74 -20.44 -8.80
N ASP A 30 32.08 -21.18 -9.71
CA ASP A 30 32.11 -22.65 -9.75
C ASP A 30 33.54 -23.20 -9.88
N TYR A 31 34.37 -22.56 -10.72
CA TYR A 31 35.78 -22.94 -10.84
C TYR A 31 36.56 -22.77 -9.52
N VAL A 32 36.39 -21.63 -8.84
CA VAL A 32 37.11 -21.33 -7.58
C VAL A 32 36.63 -22.24 -6.45
N GLU A 33 35.34 -22.61 -6.41
CA GLU A 33 34.82 -23.61 -5.47
C GLU A 33 35.47 -24.98 -5.67
N LYS A 34 35.65 -25.41 -6.92
CA LYS A 34 36.31 -26.69 -7.27
C LYS A 34 37.82 -26.65 -7.08
N ASN A 35 38.43 -25.47 -7.16
CA ASN A 35 39.88 -25.27 -7.11
C ASN A 35 40.25 -24.22 -6.03
N PRO A 36 40.03 -24.51 -4.74
CA PRO A 36 40.07 -23.50 -3.69
C PRO A 36 41.45 -22.85 -3.48
N GLN A 37 42.53 -23.54 -3.87
CA GLN A 37 43.92 -23.10 -3.75
C GLN A 37 44.41 -22.26 -4.95
N ASP A 38 43.60 -22.09 -5.99
CA ASP A 38 43.94 -21.22 -7.12
C ASP A 38 43.66 -19.74 -6.77
N TYR A 39 44.58 -19.15 -5.99
CA TYR A 39 44.44 -17.79 -5.48
C TYR A 39 44.45 -16.71 -6.58
N GLU A 40 45.11 -16.97 -7.72
CA GLU A 40 45.09 -16.03 -8.86
C GLU A 40 43.70 -15.97 -9.51
N LYS A 41 43.02 -17.12 -9.68
CA LYS A 41 41.64 -17.16 -10.16
C LYS A 41 40.65 -16.61 -9.12
N ARG A 42 40.88 -16.88 -7.83
CA ARG A 42 40.09 -16.28 -6.73
C ARG A 42 40.27 -14.77 -6.68
N TRP A 43 41.47 -14.24 -6.91
CA TRP A 43 41.73 -12.80 -7.04
C TRP A 43 41.01 -12.18 -8.24
N LEU A 44 41.02 -12.85 -9.39
CA LEU A 44 40.24 -12.42 -10.55
C LEU A 44 38.73 -12.38 -10.23
N LEU A 45 38.22 -13.39 -9.51
CA LEU A 45 36.83 -13.46 -9.05
C LEU A 45 36.50 -12.29 -8.12
N ALA A 46 37.31 -12.07 -7.08
CA ALA A 46 37.13 -10.95 -6.15
C ALA A 46 37.08 -9.60 -6.87
N LYS A 47 37.99 -9.37 -7.84
CA LYS A 47 37.99 -8.15 -8.65
C LYS A 47 36.73 -8.02 -9.51
N LYS A 48 36.26 -9.11 -10.12
CA LYS A 48 35.03 -9.13 -10.94
C LYS A 48 33.80 -8.88 -10.08
N LEU A 49 33.68 -9.51 -8.92
CA LEU A 49 32.61 -9.28 -7.95
C LEU A 49 32.61 -7.83 -7.46
N TYR A 50 33.77 -7.27 -7.13
CA TYR A 50 33.90 -5.86 -6.77
C TYR A 50 33.45 -4.92 -7.90
N GLN A 51 33.87 -5.20 -9.14
CA GLN A 51 33.46 -4.44 -10.33
C GLN A 51 31.95 -4.54 -10.59
N ASN A 52 31.36 -5.70 -10.32
CA ASN A 52 29.93 -5.95 -10.43
C ASN A 52 29.12 -5.44 -9.22
N LYS A 53 29.80 -4.87 -8.22
CA LYS A 53 29.23 -4.37 -6.95
C LYS A 53 28.66 -5.45 -6.02
N ASP A 54 29.04 -6.70 -6.24
CA ASP A 54 28.73 -7.83 -5.36
C ASP A 54 29.67 -7.80 -4.14
N TYR A 55 29.60 -6.74 -3.35
CA TYR A 55 30.61 -6.44 -2.33
C TYR A 55 30.66 -7.47 -1.19
N TYR A 56 29.54 -8.10 -0.84
CA TYR A 56 29.52 -9.18 0.16
C TYR A 56 30.31 -10.40 -0.32
N LEU A 57 30.06 -10.85 -1.56
CA LEU A 57 30.80 -11.96 -2.15
C LEU A 57 32.27 -11.58 -2.38
N ALA A 58 32.54 -10.35 -2.83
CA ALA A 58 33.92 -9.87 -2.96
C ALA A 58 34.65 -9.88 -1.61
N LEU A 59 33.97 -9.48 -0.52
CA LEU A 59 34.53 -9.47 0.83
C LEU A 59 34.93 -10.88 1.26
N GLU A 60 34.06 -11.88 1.08
CA GLU A 60 34.37 -13.29 1.39
C GLU A 60 35.63 -13.76 0.68
N GLN A 61 35.70 -13.54 -0.65
CA GLN A 61 36.86 -13.94 -1.45
C GLN A 61 38.14 -13.20 -1.02
N LEU A 62 38.05 -11.90 -0.72
CA LEU A 62 39.19 -11.08 -0.30
C LEU A 62 39.70 -11.43 1.10
N GLN A 63 38.82 -11.85 2.01
CA GLN A 63 39.23 -12.33 3.34
C GLN A 63 40.01 -13.64 3.25
N ILE A 64 39.58 -14.58 2.39
CA ILE A 64 40.32 -15.80 2.12
C ILE A 64 41.70 -15.46 1.54
N LEU A 65 41.76 -14.59 0.52
CA LEU A 65 43.02 -14.16 -0.09
C LEU A 65 43.95 -13.47 0.92
N LYS A 66 43.42 -12.66 1.84
CA LYS A 66 44.23 -12.01 2.89
C LYS A 66 44.87 -13.03 3.84
N ASN A 67 44.15 -14.10 4.17
CA ASN A 67 44.56 -15.06 5.19
C ASN A 67 45.42 -16.19 4.63
N GLU A 68 45.16 -16.63 3.40
CA GLU A 68 45.71 -17.87 2.85
C GLU A 68 46.72 -17.63 1.71
N TRP A 69 46.68 -16.46 1.08
CA TRP A 69 47.64 -16.10 0.03
C TRP A 69 48.77 -15.23 0.57
N GLU A 70 49.85 -15.09 -0.22
CA GLU A 70 50.94 -14.20 0.15
C GLU A 70 50.44 -12.74 0.22
N PRO A 71 50.90 -11.92 1.20
CA PRO A 71 50.43 -10.55 1.36
C PRO A 71 50.66 -9.71 0.11
N ARG A 72 49.56 -9.26 -0.51
CA ARG A 72 49.59 -8.42 -1.71
C ARG A 72 48.83 -7.13 -1.49
N ILE A 73 49.47 -6.02 -1.79
CA ILE A 73 48.89 -4.70 -1.56
C ILE A 73 47.56 -4.48 -2.30
N ASN A 74 47.42 -5.04 -3.50
CA ASN A 74 46.18 -4.92 -4.27
C ASN A 74 45.01 -5.64 -3.60
N VAL A 75 45.25 -6.79 -2.95
CA VAL A 75 44.21 -7.50 -2.17
C VAL A 75 43.76 -6.61 -1.02
N THR A 76 44.71 -6.05 -0.26
CA THR A 76 44.42 -5.15 0.86
C THR A 76 43.67 -3.88 0.43
N ARG A 77 44.07 -3.25 -0.68
CA ARG A 77 43.39 -2.07 -1.23
C ARG A 77 41.95 -2.36 -1.67
N PHE A 78 41.71 -3.54 -2.26
CA PHE A 78 40.37 -3.97 -2.64
C PHE A 78 39.53 -4.37 -1.42
N LEU A 79 40.13 -5.01 -0.42
CA LEU A 79 39.47 -5.37 0.84
C LEU A 79 39.00 -4.11 1.57
N ALA A 80 39.89 -3.14 1.78
CA ALA A 80 39.55 -1.85 2.40
C ALA A 80 38.47 -1.10 1.60
N ALA A 81 38.57 -1.07 0.27
CA ALA A 81 37.55 -0.45 -0.57
C ALA A 81 36.20 -1.20 -0.54
N THR A 82 36.21 -2.52 -0.36
CA THR A 82 34.99 -3.34 -0.22
C THR A 82 34.33 -3.11 1.13
N LEU A 83 35.10 -3.13 2.22
CA LEU A 83 34.64 -2.81 3.57
C LEU A 83 34.04 -1.40 3.62
N TYR A 84 34.71 -0.42 2.99
CA TYR A 84 34.19 0.93 2.85
C TYR A 84 32.83 0.97 2.13
N ARG A 85 32.68 0.26 1.01
CA ARG A 85 31.41 0.20 0.24
C ARG A 85 30.28 -0.50 1.00
N LEU A 86 30.62 -1.41 1.92
CA LEU A 86 29.69 -2.08 2.81
C LEU A 86 29.36 -1.27 4.07
N GLY A 87 29.92 -0.06 4.24
CA GLY A 87 29.73 0.76 5.43
C GLY A 87 30.50 0.28 6.66
N LYS A 88 31.38 -0.71 6.52
CA LYS A 88 32.22 -1.27 7.59
C LYS A 88 33.49 -0.44 7.76
N TYR A 89 33.31 0.81 8.19
CA TYR A 89 34.37 1.81 8.18
C TYR A 89 35.49 1.53 9.18
N ASP A 90 35.17 1.02 10.37
CA ASP A 90 36.17 0.69 11.40
C ASP A 90 37.09 -0.45 10.93
N GLU A 91 36.52 -1.51 10.37
CA GLU A 91 37.28 -2.62 9.75
C GLU A 91 38.17 -2.12 8.60
N ALA A 92 37.67 -1.18 7.78
CA ALA A 92 38.44 -0.59 6.69
C ALA A 92 39.62 0.26 7.21
N ILE A 93 39.43 1.02 8.28
CA ILE A 93 40.49 1.83 8.91
C ILE A 93 41.56 0.91 9.49
N GLU A 94 41.17 -0.14 10.21
CA GLU A 94 42.09 -1.10 10.79
C GLU A 94 42.92 -1.81 9.70
N GLU A 95 42.26 -2.27 8.63
CA GLU A 95 42.93 -2.91 7.50
C GLU A 95 43.96 -1.99 6.85
N LEU A 96 43.60 -0.71 6.63
CA LEU A 96 44.49 0.28 6.02
C LEU A 96 45.66 0.68 6.93
N LYS A 97 45.43 0.81 8.24
CA LYS A 97 46.50 1.07 9.22
C LYS A 97 47.48 -0.10 9.27
N ASN A 98 46.98 -1.34 9.28
CA ASN A 98 47.82 -2.55 9.20
C ASN A 98 48.59 -2.64 7.88
N ALA A 99 47.97 -2.25 6.76
CA ALA A 99 48.61 -2.19 5.45
C ALA A 99 49.79 -1.21 5.44
N LEU A 100 49.62 -0.03 6.04
CA LEU A 100 50.66 1.00 6.13
C LEU A 100 51.86 0.58 6.99
N ASN A 101 51.69 -0.34 7.94
CA ASN A 101 52.82 -0.93 8.65
C ASN A 101 53.68 -1.83 7.74
N LYS A 102 53.09 -2.43 6.70
CA LYS A 102 53.78 -3.31 5.74
C LYS A 102 54.30 -2.53 4.52
N TRP A 103 53.56 -1.53 4.06
CA TRP A 103 53.87 -0.71 2.89
C TRP A 103 53.79 0.78 3.24
N PRO A 104 54.76 1.32 4.00
CA PRO A 104 54.69 2.65 4.59
C PRO A 104 54.84 3.80 3.59
N GLU A 105 55.37 3.55 2.39
CA GLU A 105 55.57 4.60 1.38
C GLU A 105 54.47 4.64 0.33
N GLU A 106 53.39 3.88 0.51
CA GLU A 106 52.54 3.56 -0.62
C GLU A 106 51.33 4.51 -0.75
N PRO A 107 51.28 5.41 -1.75
CA PRO A 107 50.37 6.56 -1.76
C PRO A 107 48.90 6.17 -1.74
N GLY A 108 48.56 5.07 -2.42
CA GLY A 108 47.18 4.58 -2.53
C GLY A 108 46.57 4.12 -1.20
N LEU A 109 47.38 3.78 -0.19
CA LEU A 109 46.89 3.40 1.13
C LEU A 109 46.54 4.64 1.97
N TYR A 110 47.39 5.66 1.97
CA TYR A 110 47.07 6.96 2.58
C TYR A 110 45.85 7.60 1.93
N GLU A 111 45.72 7.46 0.62
CA GLU A 111 44.57 7.89 -0.14
C GLU A 111 43.25 7.32 0.39
N GLN A 112 43.18 5.98 0.47
CA GLN A 112 41.98 5.28 0.91
C GLN A 112 41.70 5.57 2.38
N LEU A 113 42.74 5.60 3.24
CA LEU A 113 42.58 5.87 4.66
C LEU A 113 42.02 7.28 4.91
N GLY A 114 42.56 8.29 4.21
CA GLY A 114 42.06 9.66 4.30
C GLY A 114 40.59 9.78 3.91
N ARG A 115 40.11 9.01 2.91
CA ARG A 115 38.69 9.00 2.50
C ARG A 115 37.79 8.35 3.54
N VAL A 116 38.20 7.20 4.09
CA VAL A 116 37.43 6.51 5.13
C VAL A 116 37.32 7.39 6.37
N LEU A 117 38.43 7.99 6.83
CA LEU A 117 38.47 8.89 8.00
C LEU A 117 37.59 10.14 7.83
N VAL A 118 37.55 10.73 6.63
CA VAL A 118 36.61 11.83 6.32
C VAL A 118 35.16 11.36 6.49
N THR A 119 34.84 10.17 6.00
CA THR A 119 33.48 9.61 6.01
C THR A 119 32.99 9.39 7.45
N VAL A 120 33.85 8.90 8.34
CA VAL A 120 33.54 8.75 9.78
C VAL A 120 33.80 10.02 10.61
N GLN A 121 34.06 11.15 9.95
CA GLN A 121 34.26 12.47 10.56
C GLN A 121 35.47 12.61 11.51
N MET A 122 36.46 11.72 11.38
CA MET A 122 37.75 11.78 12.07
C MET A 122 38.68 12.75 11.33
N TYR A 123 38.31 14.03 11.33
CA TYR A 123 38.89 15.04 10.44
C TYR A 123 40.36 15.37 10.73
N GLU A 124 40.80 15.30 11.99
CA GLU A 124 42.21 15.55 12.35
C GLU A 124 43.10 14.42 11.83
N GLU A 125 42.75 13.16 12.10
CA GLU A 125 43.47 12.01 11.57
C GLU A 125 43.45 11.98 10.04
N ALA A 126 42.32 12.35 9.40
CA ALA A 126 42.25 12.46 7.95
C ALA A 126 43.23 13.52 7.40
N LYS A 127 43.33 14.68 8.07
CA LYS A 127 44.23 15.77 7.68
C LYS A 127 45.68 15.31 7.77
N GLU A 128 46.07 14.71 8.90
CA GLU A 128 47.42 14.17 9.08
C GLU A 128 47.75 13.09 8.04
N THR A 129 46.78 12.24 7.71
CA THR A 129 46.94 11.19 6.69
C THR A 129 47.21 11.78 5.31
N TYR A 130 46.46 12.82 4.91
CA TYR A 130 46.72 13.51 3.64
C TYR A 130 48.00 14.35 3.66
N GLU A 131 48.41 14.90 4.80
CA GLU A 131 49.70 15.61 4.95
C GLU A 131 50.89 14.62 4.84
N LYS A 132 50.76 13.39 5.35
CA LYS A 132 51.73 12.31 5.12
C LYS A 132 51.80 11.91 3.64
N LEU A 133 50.65 11.79 2.97
CA LEU A 133 50.60 11.54 1.51
C LEU A 133 51.35 12.62 0.73
N LEU A 134 51.24 13.88 1.12
CA LEU A 134 51.97 14.99 0.48
C LEU A 134 53.48 14.99 0.72
N LYS A 135 53.97 14.34 1.78
CA LYS A 135 55.40 14.13 1.97
C LYS A 135 55.96 13.10 1.00
N ILE A 136 55.16 12.08 0.67
CA ILE A 136 55.52 10.99 -0.25
C ILE A 136 55.37 11.46 -1.70
N VAL A 137 54.25 12.12 -2.01
CA VAL A 137 53.93 12.63 -3.34
C VAL A 137 53.59 14.12 -3.23
N PRO A 138 54.59 15.02 -3.27
CA PRO A 138 54.37 16.46 -3.15
C PRO A 138 53.40 17.03 -4.20
N ASP A 139 53.46 16.51 -5.43
CA ASP A 139 52.58 16.90 -6.54
C ASP A 139 51.28 16.08 -6.61
N HIS A 140 50.86 15.49 -5.49
CA HIS A 140 49.64 14.70 -5.46
C HIS A 140 48.43 15.57 -5.79
N ARG A 141 47.72 15.20 -6.85
CA ARG A 141 46.77 16.08 -7.53
C ARG A 141 45.65 16.70 -6.67
N TRP A 142 45.26 16.06 -5.58
CA TRP A 142 44.10 16.48 -4.78
C TRP A 142 44.30 16.41 -3.26
N ALA A 143 45.44 15.89 -2.79
CA ALA A 143 45.75 15.91 -1.35
C ALA A 143 45.88 17.34 -0.77
N PRO A 144 46.45 18.35 -1.47
CA PRO A 144 46.51 19.72 -0.94
C PRO A 144 45.11 20.34 -0.76
N LEU A 145 44.20 20.06 -1.69
CA LEU A 145 42.80 20.50 -1.62
C LEU A 145 42.08 19.83 -0.43
N ALA A 146 42.30 18.54 -0.23
CA ALA A 146 41.74 17.81 0.89
C ALA A 146 42.22 18.37 2.24
N VAL A 147 43.52 18.62 2.39
CA VAL A 147 44.11 19.24 3.59
C VAL A 147 43.54 20.63 3.84
N ALA A 148 43.49 21.49 2.81
CA ALA A 148 42.94 22.85 2.94
C ALA A 148 41.46 22.86 3.37
N LYS A 149 40.65 21.94 2.83
CA LYS A 149 39.24 21.81 3.21
C LYS A 149 39.08 21.27 4.63
N LEU A 150 39.87 20.27 5.01
CA LEU A 150 39.87 19.72 6.36
C LEU A 150 40.26 20.75 7.41
N LYS A 151 41.29 21.57 7.16
CA LYS A 151 41.67 22.70 8.04
C LYS A 151 40.49 23.64 8.29
N ARG A 152 39.76 24.03 7.24
CA ARG A 152 38.55 24.88 7.39
C ARG A 152 37.44 24.21 8.20
N ILE A 153 37.24 22.90 8.05
CA ILE A 153 36.22 22.14 8.80
C ILE A 153 36.60 22.09 10.29
N ILE A 154 37.87 21.81 10.58
CA ILE A 154 38.43 21.77 11.93
C ILE A 154 38.29 23.16 12.60
N ASP A 155 38.73 24.23 11.94
CA ASP A 155 38.65 25.61 12.43
C ASP A 155 37.20 26.06 12.72
N ARG A 156 36.24 25.55 11.93
CA ARG A 156 34.81 25.82 12.16
C ARG A 156 34.24 25.03 13.34
N LYS A 157 34.70 23.79 13.56
CA LYS A 157 34.31 22.99 14.74
C LYS A 157 34.85 23.61 16.03
N THR A 158 36.08 24.10 16.04
CA THR A 158 36.71 24.71 17.24
C THR A 158 36.06 26.05 17.63
N LYS A 159 35.58 26.85 16.68
CA LYS A 159 34.92 28.15 16.96
C LYS A 159 33.48 28.08 17.50
N LYS A 160 32.75 26.99 17.30
CA LYS A 160 31.29 26.93 17.60
C LYS A 160 30.87 26.06 18.77
N GLY A 161 31.80 25.39 19.47
CA GLY A 161 31.54 24.70 20.76
C GLY A 161 30.48 23.57 20.76
N LYS A 162 29.73 23.37 19.67
CA LYS A 162 28.77 22.27 19.49
C LYS A 162 28.90 21.69 18.08
N PRO A 163 28.85 20.36 17.91
CA PRO A 163 28.99 19.72 16.61
C PRO A 163 27.78 20.06 15.74
N TYR A 164 27.98 20.98 14.79
CA TYR A 164 27.07 21.12 13.66
C TYR A 164 27.27 19.88 12.77
N PRO A 165 26.23 19.13 12.39
CA PRO A 165 26.39 18.01 11.48
C PRO A 165 26.74 18.57 10.10
N ILE A 166 28.03 18.63 9.80
CA ILE A 166 28.50 18.79 8.43
C ILE A 166 28.25 17.43 7.78
N ILE A 167 27.07 17.28 7.18
CA ILE A 167 26.77 16.17 6.30
C ILE A 167 27.60 16.41 5.03
N LEU A 168 28.83 15.89 4.98
CA LEU A 168 29.53 15.64 3.72
C LEU A 168 28.72 14.54 3.01
N ALA A 169 27.66 14.94 2.31
CA ALA A 169 26.62 14.01 1.87
C ALA A 169 27.09 13.01 0.80
N THR A 170 28.28 13.17 0.22
CA THR A 170 28.94 12.13 -0.59
C THR A 170 30.46 12.34 -0.63
N ASP A 171 31.20 11.24 -0.80
CA ASP A 171 32.66 11.08 -0.96
C ASP A 171 33.34 12.07 -1.96
N PHE A 172 32.56 12.85 -2.72
CA PHE A 172 32.99 13.60 -3.90
C PHE A 172 33.23 15.10 -3.69
N ASP A 173 32.92 15.67 -2.54
CA ASP A 173 33.09 17.12 -2.33
C ASP A 173 34.56 17.55 -2.09
N LEU A 174 35.50 16.61 -2.10
CA LEU A 174 36.95 16.87 -1.98
C LEU A 174 37.68 16.87 -3.33
N LEU A 175 37.05 16.39 -4.41
CA LEU A 175 37.69 16.30 -5.72
C LEU A 175 37.52 17.61 -6.51
N PRO A 176 38.57 18.10 -7.20
CA PRO A 176 38.46 19.27 -8.06
C PRO A 176 37.43 19.05 -9.17
N GLU A 177 36.76 20.13 -9.59
CA GLU A 177 35.60 20.10 -10.51
C GLU A 177 35.84 19.34 -11.83
N ASN A 178 37.11 19.18 -12.23
CA ASN A 178 37.51 18.55 -13.47
C ASN A 178 37.76 17.02 -13.34
N ILE A 179 37.74 16.47 -12.12
CA ILE A 179 37.75 15.02 -11.91
C ILE A 179 36.32 14.49 -12.07
N CYS A 180 36.14 13.49 -12.94
CA CYS A 180 34.85 12.84 -13.09
C CYS A 180 34.45 12.10 -11.81
N LYS A 181 33.28 12.46 -11.26
CA LYS A 181 32.73 11.82 -10.07
C LYS A 181 32.35 10.35 -10.25
N ARG A 182 32.19 9.88 -11.49
CA ARG A 182 31.80 8.50 -11.77
C ARG A 182 32.99 7.57 -12.03
N CYS A 183 34.02 8.05 -12.72
CA CYS A 183 35.11 7.19 -13.17
C CYS A 183 36.52 7.67 -12.80
N GLY A 184 36.65 8.82 -12.12
CA GLY A 184 37.93 9.38 -11.68
C GLY A 184 38.81 9.95 -12.81
N ALA A 185 38.33 9.98 -14.05
CA ALA A 185 39.09 10.52 -15.17
C ALA A 185 39.37 12.02 -14.97
N ASP A 186 40.59 12.43 -15.32
CA ASP A 186 40.96 13.84 -15.48
C ASP A 186 40.31 14.42 -16.72
N ASN A 187 39.61 15.53 -16.60
CA ASN A 187 39.03 16.22 -17.74
C ASN A 187 39.62 17.64 -17.83
N SER A 188 39.66 18.20 -19.03
CA SER A 188 39.99 19.63 -19.16
C SER A 188 38.89 20.47 -18.50
N LYS A 189 39.23 21.70 -18.10
CA LYS A 189 38.27 22.58 -17.41
C LYS A 189 37.10 23.02 -18.30
N ASP A 190 37.25 22.86 -19.61
CA ASP A 190 36.34 23.38 -20.63
C ASP A 190 35.31 22.33 -21.09
N VAL A 191 35.46 21.07 -20.68
CA VAL A 191 34.51 20.01 -21.04
C VAL A 191 33.41 19.88 -20.00
N GLN A 192 32.16 19.86 -20.46
CA GLN A 192 30.98 19.73 -19.59
C GLN A 192 30.66 18.27 -19.24
N ARG A 193 31.28 17.32 -19.95
CA ARG A 193 31.10 15.88 -19.76
C ARG A 193 32.45 15.19 -19.73
N CYS A 194 32.51 14.13 -18.95
CA CYS A 194 33.71 13.33 -18.82
C CYS A 194 34.05 12.65 -20.15
N TRP A 195 35.28 12.82 -20.65
CA TRP A 195 35.71 12.20 -21.90
C TRP A 195 35.68 10.67 -21.85
N LYS A 196 35.80 10.08 -20.65
CA LYS A 196 35.89 8.64 -20.46
C LYS A 196 34.54 7.94 -20.30
N CYS A 197 33.60 8.54 -19.57
CA CYS A 197 32.33 7.88 -19.23
C CYS A 197 31.08 8.72 -19.53
N GLY A 198 31.24 9.93 -20.07
CA GLY A 198 30.13 10.80 -20.47
C GLY A 198 29.39 11.48 -19.31
N GLU A 199 29.81 11.26 -18.06
CA GLU A 199 29.20 11.85 -16.86
C GLU A 199 29.31 13.38 -16.86
N PRO A 200 28.24 14.12 -16.54
CA PRO A 200 28.31 15.57 -16.41
C PRO A 200 29.32 16.00 -15.34
N LEU A 201 30.22 16.91 -15.71
CA LEU A 201 31.14 17.57 -14.79
C LEU A 201 30.41 18.82 -14.28
N ALA A 202 30.40 19.01 -12.96
CA ALA A 202 29.50 19.95 -12.32
C ALA A 202 29.82 21.41 -12.69
N LYS A 203 29.18 21.93 -13.74
CA LYS A 203 28.99 23.35 -14.03
C LYS A 203 27.85 23.55 -15.05
N SER A 204 26.65 23.78 -14.55
CA SER A 204 25.59 24.47 -15.29
C SER A 204 24.64 25.12 -14.30
N THR A 205 24.66 26.45 -14.29
CA THR A 205 23.61 27.28 -13.68
C THR A 205 22.40 27.27 -14.61
N ASN A 206 21.34 26.60 -14.17
CA ASN A 206 19.98 26.49 -14.72
C ASN A 206 19.75 25.40 -15.81
N PRO A 207 18.67 24.60 -15.67
CA PRO A 207 18.53 23.35 -16.41
C PRO A 207 17.72 23.51 -17.70
N PRO A 208 18.09 22.76 -18.75
CA PRO A 208 17.13 22.16 -19.65
C PRO A 208 17.15 20.63 -19.46
N THR A 209 16.02 20.11 -19.00
CA THR A 209 15.73 18.68 -18.86
C THR A 209 15.54 18.01 -20.23
N ILE A 210 16.41 17.05 -20.58
CA ILE A 210 16.04 15.82 -21.32
C ILE A 210 16.87 14.65 -20.73
N PRO A 211 16.27 13.52 -20.33
CA PRO A 211 16.95 12.45 -19.60
C PRO A 211 17.68 11.47 -20.54
N SER A 212 18.83 10.96 -20.11
CA SER A 212 19.48 9.78 -20.70
C SER A 212 19.69 8.73 -19.61
N GLU A 213 19.05 7.58 -19.78
CA GLU A 213 19.00 6.45 -18.86
C GLU A 213 20.38 5.80 -18.67
N GLY A 214 20.75 5.59 -17.41
CA GLY A 214 21.82 4.71 -16.97
C GLY A 214 21.26 3.75 -15.93
N ILE A 215 21.39 2.44 -16.18
CA ILE A 215 20.89 1.38 -15.31
C ILE A 215 21.74 1.35 -14.02
N GLN A 216 21.14 1.87 -12.95
CA GLN A 216 21.54 1.67 -11.57
C GLN A 216 20.64 0.56 -10.99
N THR A 217 21.18 -0.59 -10.60
CA THR A 217 20.44 -1.52 -9.72
C THR A 217 20.38 -0.91 -8.33
N ASN A 218 19.44 0.02 -8.20
CA ASN A 218 19.08 0.73 -6.98
C ASN A 218 17.86 0.05 -6.37
N ILE A 219 17.68 0.15 -5.06
CA ILE A 219 16.36 -0.04 -4.41
C ILE A 219 15.30 0.93 -5.01
N TYR A 220 15.74 2.04 -5.61
CA TYR A 220 14.93 2.92 -6.47
C TYR A 220 14.37 2.25 -7.74
N LEU A 221 14.88 1.08 -8.16
CA LEU A 221 14.34 0.33 -9.30
C LEU A 221 13.01 -0.35 -8.97
N LEU A 222 12.69 -0.56 -7.68
CA LEU A 222 11.38 -1.01 -7.22
C LEU A 222 10.34 0.13 -7.15
N PHE A 223 10.78 1.39 -7.22
CA PHE A 223 9.95 2.58 -7.07
C PHE A 223 10.09 3.54 -8.26
N THR A 224 10.46 3.04 -9.44
CA THR A 224 10.30 3.85 -10.65
C THR A 224 8.81 4.16 -10.83
N PRO A 225 8.43 5.34 -11.37
CA PRO A 225 7.03 5.67 -11.62
C PRO A 225 6.30 4.58 -12.40
N GLU A 226 6.99 3.89 -13.32
CA GLU A 226 6.50 2.76 -14.10
C GLU A 226 6.18 1.55 -13.22
N VAL A 227 7.09 1.16 -12.31
CA VAL A 227 6.87 0.04 -11.39
C VAL A 227 5.79 0.38 -10.36
N ILE A 228 5.76 1.60 -9.82
CA ILE A 228 4.69 2.05 -8.93
C ILE A 228 3.34 1.99 -9.65
N THR A 229 3.26 2.49 -10.88
CA THR A 229 2.03 2.44 -11.68
C THR A 229 1.61 1.00 -11.94
N PHE A 230 2.56 0.12 -12.27
CA PHE A 230 2.31 -1.30 -12.47
C PHE A 230 1.76 -1.98 -11.21
N LEU A 231 2.40 -1.76 -10.05
CA LEU A 231 1.96 -2.32 -8.78
C LEU A 231 0.57 -1.80 -8.37
N LEU A 232 0.33 -0.49 -8.48
CA LEU A 232 -0.99 0.10 -8.25
C LEU A 232 -2.04 -0.47 -9.20
N GLY A 233 -1.68 -0.70 -10.47
CA GLY A 233 -2.52 -1.36 -11.46
C GLY A 233 -2.85 -2.82 -11.08
N LEU A 234 -1.88 -3.59 -10.59
CA LEU A 234 -2.09 -4.96 -10.13
C LEU A 234 -3.02 -5.00 -8.91
N ILE A 235 -2.79 -4.14 -7.92
CA ILE A 235 -3.66 -4.01 -6.75
C ILE A 235 -5.08 -3.61 -7.18
N LEU A 236 -5.20 -2.69 -8.14
CA LEU A 236 -6.49 -2.29 -8.69
C LEU A 236 -7.21 -3.49 -9.32
N ILE A 237 -6.55 -4.25 -10.20
CA ILE A 237 -7.14 -5.43 -10.84
C ILE A 237 -7.62 -6.44 -9.80
N ILE A 238 -6.78 -6.75 -8.80
CA ILE A 238 -7.14 -7.69 -7.72
C ILE A 238 -8.34 -7.17 -6.93
N SER A 239 -8.34 -5.88 -6.56
CA SER A 239 -9.43 -5.27 -5.80
C SER A 239 -10.76 -5.26 -6.56
N LEU A 240 -10.73 -4.98 -7.87
CA LEU A 240 -11.91 -5.01 -8.73
C LEU A 240 -12.42 -6.43 -8.92
N ALA A 241 -11.53 -7.39 -9.16
CA ALA A 241 -11.89 -8.80 -9.27
C ALA A 241 -12.56 -9.31 -7.99
N MET A 242 -12.03 -8.94 -6.82
CA MET A 242 -12.64 -9.27 -5.53
C MET A 242 -14.04 -8.65 -5.37
N ASN A 243 -14.20 -7.36 -5.70
CA ASN A 243 -15.50 -6.69 -5.67
C ASN A 243 -16.53 -7.36 -6.59
N ILE A 244 -16.13 -7.72 -7.81
CA ILE A 244 -16.96 -8.44 -8.78
C ILE A 244 -17.35 -9.81 -8.23
N PHE A 245 -16.38 -10.58 -7.73
CA PHE A 245 -16.62 -11.91 -7.15
C PHE A 245 -17.63 -11.85 -5.99
N LEU A 246 -17.44 -10.93 -5.04
CA LEU A 246 -18.34 -10.76 -3.89
C LEU A 246 -19.74 -10.30 -4.32
N SER A 247 -19.83 -9.43 -5.32
CA SER A 247 -21.10 -8.99 -5.89
C SER A 247 -21.85 -10.14 -6.58
N LEU A 248 -21.15 -10.94 -7.39
CA LEU A 248 -21.71 -12.12 -8.05
C LEU A 248 -22.14 -13.18 -7.06
N LYS A 249 -21.36 -13.38 -5.98
CA LYS A 249 -21.74 -14.29 -4.89
C LYS A 249 -23.09 -13.87 -4.29
N VAL A 250 -23.29 -12.59 -4.02
CA VAL A 250 -24.60 -12.12 -3.55
C VAL A 250 -25.67 -12.31 -4.61
N TRP A 251 -25.40 -11.98 -5.87
CA TRP A 251 -26.39 -12.11 -6.95
C TRP A 251 -26.86 -13.55 -7.18
N ILE A 252 -25.94 -14.52 -7.10
CA ILE A 252 -26.23 -15.94 -7.34
C ILE A 252 -26.92 -16.57 -6.13
N TYR A 253 -26.46 -16.27 -4.92
CA TYR A 253 -26.89 -16.98 -3.71
C TYR A 253 -27.94 -16.25 -2.88
N LEU A 254 -28.15 -14.95 -3.09
CA LEU A 254 -29.17 -14.19 -2.38
C LEU A 254 -30.43 -14.07 -3.25
N PRO A 255 -31.54 -14.75 -2.90
CA PRO A 255 -32.77 -14.66 -3.67
C PRO A 255 -33.31 -13.21 -3.67
N PRO A 256 -34.04 -12.78 -4.71
CA PRO A 256 -34.58 -11.42 -4.84
C PRO A 256 -35.44 -11.00 -3.63
N THR A 257 -36.09 -11.98 -3.00
CA THR A 257 -36.74 -11.83 -1.71
C THR A 257 -36.13 -12.81 -0.72
N PRO A 258 -35.62 -12.37 0.42
CA PRO A 258 -35.09 -13.29 1.42
C PRO A 258 -36.19 -14.24 1.91
N PRO A 259 -35.85 -15.51 2.21
CA PRO A 259 -36.81 -16.51 2.67
C PRO A 259 -37.37 -16.17 4.06
N GLN A 260 -36.58 -15.46 4.88
CA GLN A 260 -36.95 -15.00 6.20
C GLN A 260 -36.82 -13.47 6.26
N PRO A 261 -37.63 -12.78 7.09
CA PRO A 261 -37.50 -11.35 7.29
C PRO A 261 -36.21 -11.01 8.04
N SER A 262 -35.69 -9.80 7.82
CA SER A 262 -34.54 -9.30 8.57
C SER A 262 -34.95 -8.88 9.97
N LEU A 263 -34.34 -9.48 10.98
CA LEU A 263 -34.66 -9.31 12.40
C LEU A 263 -33.68 -8.40 13.15
N SER A 264 -32.64 -7.93 12.46
CA SER A 264 -31.64 -7.01 12.98
C SER A 264 -31.16 -6.04 11.90
N PHE A 265 -30.57 -4.91 12.29
CA PHE A 265 -29.97 -3.98 11.33
C PHE A 265 -28.94 -4.66 10.43
N TRP A 266 -28.16 -5.60 10.98
CA TRP A 266 -27.13 -6.30 10.21
C TRP A 266 -27.73 -7.20 9.13
N GLU A 267 -28.81 -7.92 9.42
CA GLU A 267 -29.54 -8.70 8.42
C GLU A 267 -30.22 -7.81 7.38
N LEU A 268 -30.74 -6.65 7.77
CA LEU A 268 -31.30 -5.67 6.84
C LEU A 268 -30.19 -5.13 5.90
N TYR A 269 -29.04 -4.76 6.47
CA TYR A 269 -27.88 -4.31 5.70
C TYR A 269 -27.37 -5.38 4.73
N GLN A 270 -27.27 -6.64 5.17
CA GLN A 270 -26.77 -7.72 4.34
C GLN A 270 -27.75 -8.14 3.26
N ASN A 271 -29.02 -8.34 3.61
CA ASN A 271 -30.01 -8.93 2.72
C ASN A 271 -30.78 -7.88 1.93
N GLU A 272 -31.44 -6.95 2.62
CA GLU A 272 -32.37 -6.01 1.98
C GLU A 272 -31.63 -4.89 1.23
N LEU A 273 -30.46 -4.48 1.73
CA LEU A 273 -29.61 -3.45 1.10
C LEU A 273 -28.53 -3.99 0.16
N ALA A 274 -28.43 -5.31 -0.04
CA ALA A 274 -27.45 -5.94 -0.94
C ALA A 274 -27.31 -5.21 -2.29
N TYR A 275 -28.41 -5.09 -3.04
CA TYR A 275 -28.43 -4.47 -4.37
C TYR A 275 -28.03 -3.00 -4.32
N THR A 276 -28.54 -2.25 -3.35
CA THR A 276 -28.25 -0.84 -3.16
C THR A 276 -26.76 -0.62 -2.90
N ARG A 277 -26.13 -1.49 -2.10
CA ARG A 277 -24.68 -1.47 -1.85
C ARG A 277 -23.86 -1.79 -3.09
N ILE A 278 -24.25 -2.82 -3.84
CA ILE A 278 -23.54 -3.25 -5.06
C ILE A 278 -23.58 -2.15 -6.11
N ILE A 279 -24.78 -1.62 -6.43
CA ILE A 279 -24.96 -0.58 -7.44
C ILE A 279 -24.22 0.70 -7.03
N THR A 280 -24.36 1.12 -5.76
CA THR A 280 -23.64 2.30 -5.25
C THR A 280 -22.13 2.09 -5.26
N GLY A 281 -21.65 0.89 -4.93
CA GLY A 281 -20.23 0.53 -4.97
C GLY A 281 -19.62 0.65 -6.35
N PHE A 282 -20.25 0.03 -7.36
CA PHE A 282 -19.81 0.18 -8.76
C PHE A 282 -19.91 1.62 -9.25
N GLY A 283 -20.99 2.32 -8.92
CA GLY A 283 -21.16 3.73 -9.25
C GLY A 283 -20.05 4.59 -8.64
N LEU A 284 -19.63 4.32 -7.40
CA LEU A 284 -18.56 5.05 -6.73
C LEU A 284 -17.22 4.79 -7.42
N VAL A 285 -16.89 3.53 -7.74
CA VAL A 285 -15.67 3.19 -8.51
C VAL A 285 -15.57 4.01 -9.79
N ILE A 286 -16.65 4.06 -10.58
CA ILE A 286 -16.69 4.78 -11.87
C ILE A 286 -16.57 6.29 -11.65
N THR A 287 -17.30 6.85 -10.67
CA THR A 287 -17.35 8.29 -10.43
C THR A 287 -16.13 8.84 -9.71
N SER A 288 -15.35 8.01 -9.01
CA SER A 288 -14.15 8.44 -8.29
C SER A 288 -13.15 9.18 -9.19
N TYR A 289 -12.97 8.74 -10.44
CA TYR A 289 -12.12 9.45 -11.41
C TYR A 289 -12.60 10.88 -11.68
N ILE A 290 -13.91 11.04 -11.84
CA ILE A 290 -14.53 12.36 -12.10
C ILE A 290 -14.31 13.27 -10.89
N PHE A 291 -14.49 12.75 -9.67
CA PHE A 291 -14.33 13.53 -8.44
C PHE A 291 -12.88 14.02 -8.25
N ILE A 292 -11.90 13.13 -8.39
CA ILE A 292 -10.49 13.53 -8.27
C ILE A 292 -10.10 14.50 -9.38
N LYS A 293 -10.50 14.25 -10.63
CA LYS A 293 -10.23 15.15 -11.76
C LYS A 293 -10.83 16.54 -11.55
N LEU A 294 -12.08 16.60 -11.07
CA LEU A 294 -12.75 17.86 -10.74
C LEU A 294 -12.03 18.57 -9.59
N GLY A 295 -11.63 17.84 -8.54
CA GLY A 295 -10.90 18.38 -7.40
C GLY A 295 -9.54 18.98 -7.79
N ILE A 296 -8.76 18.28 -8.63
CA ILE A 296 -7.49 18.78 -9.18
C ILE A 296 -7.71 20.14 -9.88
N LYS A 297 -8.78 20.25 -10.69
CA LYS A 297 -9.14 21.47 -11.42
C LYS A 297 -9.57 22.60 -10.47
N LEU A 298 -10.50 22.34 -9.55
CA LEU A 298 -11.10 23.35 -8.69
C LEU A 298 -10.14 23.85 -7.59
N LEU A 299 -9.27 22.97 -7.08
CA LEU A 299 -8.28 23.32 -6.04
C LEU A 299 -7.00 23.93 -6.62
N GLY A 300 -6.91 24.12 -7.95
CA GLY A 300 -5.78 24.77 -8.59
C GLY A 300 -4.46 24.01 -8.47
N VAL A 301 -4.50 22.67 -8.54
CA VAL A 301 -3.29 21.83 -8.58
C VAL A 301 -2.60 22.07 -9.93
N LYS A 302 -1.43 22.72 -9.91
CA LYS A 302 -0.69 23.15 -11.11
C LYS A 302 0.32 22.10 -11.58
N GLU A 303 0.63 21.14 -10.72
CA GLU A 303 1.51 20.02 -11.00
C GLU A 303 0.97 19.22 -12.20
N LYS A 304 1.85 18.88 -13.14
CA LYS A 304 1.48 18.03 -14.29
C LYS A 304 1.43 16.58 -13.85
N ILE A 305 0.23 16.08 -13.58
CA ILE A 305 0.01 14.70 -13.14
C ILE A 305 -0.37 13.85 -14.36
N PRO A 306 0.32 12.71 -14.61
CA PRO A 306 -0.03 11.81 -15.70
C PRO A 306 -1.47 11.27 -15.59
N PHE A 307 -2.16 11.16 -16.73
CA PHE A 307 -3.57 10.70 -16.78
C PHE A 307 -3.76 9.30 -16.16
N ASN A 308 -2.87 8.37 -16.48
CA ASN A 308 -2.90 6.99 -15.99
C ASN A 308 -2.77 6.93 -14.46
N ILE A 309 -1.89 7.74 -13.86
CA ILE A 309 -1.74 7.85 -12.41
C ILE A 309 -3.05 8.35 -11.78
N VAL A 310 -3.64 9.42 -12.32
CA VAL A 310 -4.92 9.95 -11.83
C VAL A 310 -6.01 8.88 -11.93
N LEU A 311 -6.11 8.21 -13.08
CA LEU A 311 -7.11 7.17 -13.32
C LEU A 311 -6.96 5.99 -12.34
N ILE A 312 -5.78 5.38 -12.28
CA ILE A 312 -5.53 4.20 -11.43
C ILE A 312 -5.75 4.56 -9.95
N THR A 313 -5.19 5.68 -9.49
CA THR A 313 -5.34 6.14 -8.10
C THR A 313 -6.81 6.35 -7.75
N SER A 314 -7.58 6.99 -8.64
CA SER A 314 -9.00 7.26 -8.40
C SER A 314 -9.84 6.00 -8.36
N LEU A 315 -9.65 5.09 -9.34
CA LEU A 315 -10.36 3.81 -9.40
C LEU A 315 -10.01 2.95 -8.17
N LEU A 316 -8.75 3.00 -7.71
CA LEU A 316 -8.30 2.25 -6.55
C LEU A 316 -9.00 2.76 -5.28
N ILE A 317 -9.06 4.07 -5.07
CA ILE A 317 -9.78 4.66 -3.93
C ILE A 317 -11.27 4.26 -3.95
N GLY A 318 -11.93 4.35 -5.12
CA GLY A 318 -13.32 3.91 -5.27
C GLY A 318 -13.51 2.41 -5.03
N SER A 319 -12.56 1.59 -5.49
CA SER A 319 -12.57 0.14 -5.29
C SER A 319 -12.42 -0.24 -3.82
N PHE A 320 -11.57 0.47 -3.07
CA PHE A 320 -11.41 0.26 -1.64
C PHE A 320 -12.64 0.71 -0.84
N HIS A 321 -13.29 1.81 -1.20
CA HIS A 321 -14.60 2.14 -0.64
C HIS A 321 -15.60 0.99 -0.83
N PHE A 322 -15.64 0.41 -2.02
CA PHE A 322 -16.53 -0.71 -2.31
C PHE A 322 -16.13 -1.96 -1.49
N LEU A 323 -14.84 -2.26 -1.36
CA LEU A 323 -14.35 -3.37 -0.53
C LEU A 323 -14.78 -3.23 0.94
N CYS A 324 -14.76 -2.03 1.49
CA CYS A 324 -15.20 -1.80 2.87
C CYS A 324 -16.68 -2.14 3.11
N ASN A 325 -17.54 -2.11 2.07
CA ASN A 325 -18.94 -2.56 2.19
C ASN A 325 -19.08 -4.08 2.43
N TRP A 326 -18.01 -4.84 2.20
CA TRP A 326 -17.95 -6.28 2.40
C TRP A 326 -17.35 -6.69 3.74
N PHE A 327 -16.92 -5.73 4.56
CA PHE A 327 -16.35 -6.03 5.87
C PHE A 327 -17.39 -6.70 6.79
N PRO A 328 -16.96 -7.63 7.66
CA PRO A 328 -17.85 -8.24 8.64
C PRO A 328 -18.37 -7.21 9.64
N LYS A 329 -19.46 -7.55 10.36
CA LYS A 329 -20.20 -6.65 11.26
C LYS A 329 -19.31 -5.84 12.21
N GLY A 330 -18.28 -6.45 12.79
CA GLY A 330 -17.36 -5.78 13.72
C GLY A 330 -16.34 -4.84 13.05
N LEU A 331 -16.08 -5.03 11.76
CA LEU A 331 -15.08 -4.25 11.02
C LEU A 331 -15.68 -3.16 10.15
N ILE A 332 -16.97 -3.22 9.82
CA ILE A 332 -17.59 -2.32 8.86
C ILE A 332 -17.47 -0.82 9.23
N VAL A 333 -17.54 -0.48 10.51
CA VAL A 333 -17.41 0.90 11.00
C VAL A 333 -16.02 1.46 10.73
N TRP A 334 -14.98 0.61 10.71
CA TRP A 334 -13.61 1.02 10.42
C TRP A 334 -13.43 1.49 8.98
N GLY A 335 -14.34 1.17 8.06
CA GLY A 335 -14.33 1.74 6.71
C GLY A 335 -14.38 3.28 6.71
N ILE A 336 -15.04 3.89 7.70
CA ILE A 336 -15.13 5.36 7.85
C ILE A 336 -13.76 5.97 8.14
N VAL A 337 -12.89 5.24 8.83
CA VAL A 337 -11.55 5.72 9.23
C VAL A 337 -10.49 5.29 8.22
N PHE A 338 -10.53 4.03 7.78
CA PHE A 338 -9.53 3.44 6.90
C PHE A 338 -9.51 4.10 5.53
N VAL A 339 -10.67 4.40 4.96
CA VAL A 339 -10.74 4.90 3.59
C VAL A 339 -10.19 6.32 3.44
N PRO A 340 -10.49 7.29 4.31
CA PRO A 340 -9.84 8.60 4.25
C PRO A 340 -8.31 8.53 4.40
N ILE A 341 -7.81 7.69 5.30
CA ILE A 341 -6.36 7.49 5.50
C ILE A 341 -5.73 6.92 4.23
N LEU A 342 -6.32 5.84 3.69
CA LEU A 342 -5.85 5.23 2.45
C LEU A 342 -5.91 6.19 1.26
N SER A 343 -6.99 6.97 1.16
CA SER A 343 -7.16 7.99 0.12
C SER A 343 -6.03 9.02 0.20
N PHE A 344 -5.69 9.49 1.41
CA PHE A 344 -4.56 10.38 1.61
C PHE A 344 -3.23 9.75 1.19
N LEU A 345 -2.95 8.52 1.62
CA LEU A 345 -1.70 7.84 1.26
C LEU A 345 -1.57 7.66 -0.26
N LEU A 346 -2.66 7.29 -0.94
CA LEU A 346 -2.70 7.12 -2.39
C LEU A 346 -2.57 8.45 -3.13
N ILE A 347 -3.31 9.49 -2.72
CA ILE A 347 -3.27 10.83 -3.34
C ILE A 347 -1.90 11.47 -3.14
N PHE A 348 -1.39 11.47 -1.91
CA PHE A 348 -0.09 12.06 -1.58
C PHE A 348 1.06 11.28 -2.25
N GLY A 349 1.04 9.95 -2.12
CA GLY A 349 2.10 9.09 -2.62
C GLY A 349 2.15 8.97 -4.15
N ALA A 350 0.99 8.93 -4.82
CA ALA A 350 0.95 8.70 -6.27
C ALA A 350 0.95 10.00 -7.09
N LEU A 351 0.31 11.08 -6.62
CA LEU A 351 0.16 12.30 -7.43
C LEU A 351 1.35 13.26 -7.32
N GLY A 352 2.27 13.05 -6.37
CA GLY A 352 3.46 13.90 -6.21
C GLY A 352 3.16 15.35 -5.84
N ILE A 353 2.02 15.59 -5.17
CA ILE A 353 1.57 16.93 -4.75
C ILE A 353 1.95 17.20 -3.29
N SER A 354 1.97 18.48 -2.90
CA SER A 354 2.29 18.85 -1.51
C SER A 354 1.28 18.26 -0.51
N PRO A 355 1.67 17.98 0.74
CA PRO A 355 0.78 17.38 1.75
C PRO A 355 -0.53 18.16 1.95
N LEU A 356 -0.46 19.50 1.97
CA LEU A 356 -1.64 20.36 2.13
C LEU A 356 -2.60 20.24 0.95
N LYS A 357 -2.09 20.17 -0.29
CA LYS A 357 -2.92 19.95 -1.48
C LYS A 357 -3.53 18.56 -1.47
N ALA A 358 -2.79 17.54 -1.04
CA ALA A 358 -3.32 16.18 -0.88
C ALA A 358 -4.46 16.14 0.13
N ILE A 359 -4.31 16.78 1.30
CA ILE A 359 -5.38 16.88 2.30
C ILE A 359 -6.63 17.54 1.72
N ASN A 360 -6.49 18.70 1.07
CA ASN A 360 -7.63 19.41 0.47
C ASN A 360 -8.32 18.56 -0.61
N LEU A 361 -7.55 17.85 -1.43
CA LEU A 361 -8.09 16.96 -2.46
C LEU A 361 -8.80 15.74 -1.86
N CYS A 362 -8.27 15.15 -0.79
CA CYS A 362 -8.94 14.08 -0.04
C CYS A 362 -10.27 14.54 0.57
N LEU A 363 -10.29 15.71 1.19
CA LEU A 363 -11.51 16.28 1.78
C LEU A 363 -12.56 16.54 0.70
N PHE A 364 -12.16 17.13 -0.42
CA PHE A 364 -13.02 17.34 -1.57
C PHE A 364 -13.59 16.01 -2.11
N TYR A 365 -12.72 15.03 -2.35
CA TYR A 365 -13.12 13.69 -2.80
C TYR A 365 -14.12 13.04 -1.83
N THR A 366 -13.83 13.08 -0.53
CA THR A 366 -14.68 12.49 0.50
C THR A 366 -16.06 13.14 0.54
N ALA A 367 -16.13 14.47 0.41
CA ALA A 367 -17.40 15.18 0.31
C ALA A 367 -18.20 14.75 -0.92
N CYS A 368 -17.57 14.68 -2.10
CA CYS A 368 -18.23 14.19 -3.31
C CYS A 368 -18.70 12.75 -3.18
N ALA A 369 -17.89 11.86 -2.61
CA ALA A 369 -18.24 10.47 -2.38
C ALA A 369 -19.44 10.32 -1.43
N ILE A 370 -19.48 11.11 -0.34
CA ILE A 370 -20.63 11.14 0.59
C ILE A 370 -21.89 11.60 -0.13
N ILE A 371 -21.82 12.70 -0.88
CA ILE A 371 -22.96 13.22 -1.65
C ILE A 371 -23.44 12.16 -2.66
N PHE A 372 -22.51 11.51 -3.37
CA PHE A 372 -22.84 10.45 -4.31
C PHE A 372 -23.55 9.27 -3.64
N VAL A 373 -23.05 8.80 -2.49
CA VAL A 373 -23.68 7.70 -1.74
C VAL A 373 -25.09 8.07 -1.28
N ILE A 374 -25.29 9.29 -0.79
CA ILE A 374 -26.60 9.81 -0.37
C ILE A 374 -27.57 9.84 -1.57
N LEU A 375 -27.15 10.39 -2.70
CA LEU A 375 -27.98 10.48 -3.91
C LEU A 375 -28.28 9.10 -4.50
N SER A 376 -27.26 8.25 -4.63
CA SER A 376 -27.39 6.87 -5.12
C SER A 376 -28.36 6.07 -4.25
N PHE A 377 -28.20 6.14 -2.93
CA PHE A 377 -29.12 5.50 -2.00
C PHE A 377 -30.56 6.00 -2.19
N SER A 378 -30.75 7.32 -2.25
CA SER A 378 -32.07 7.94 -2.42
C SER A 378 -32.73 7.44 -3.71
N VAL A 379 -32.04 7.47 -4.85
CA VAL A 379 -32.57 7.03 -6.15
C VAL A 379 -32.94 5.55 -6.14
N ILE A 380 -32.01 4.68 -5.70
CA ILE A 380 -32.21 3.24 -5.74
C ILE A 380 -33.33 2.81 -4.79
N GLU A 381 -33.31 3.28 -3.55
CA GLU A 381 -34.32 2.90 -2.57
C GLU A 381 -35.68 3.49 -2.90
N SER A 382 -35.73 4.71 -3.48
CA SER A 382 -37.00 5.28 -3.93
C SER A 382 -37.63 4.46 -5.04
N TYR A 383 -36.82 4.03 -6.01
CA TYR A 383 -37.26 3.14 -7.08
C TYR A 383 -37.77 1.79 -6.53
N ARG A 384 -37.02 1.17 -5.61
CA ARG A 384 -37.36 -0.16 -5.06
C ARG A 384 -38.59 -0.15 -4.16
N LEU A 385 -38.83 0.94 -3.44
CA LEU A 385 -39.97 1.09 -2.53
C LEU A 385 -41.15 1.83 -3.18
N ASN A 386 -41.00 2.26 -4.44
CA ASN A 386 -42.00 3.05 -5.17
C ASN A 386 -42.51 4.27 -4.38
N THR A 387 -41.59 4.98 -3.71
CA THR A 387 -41.88 6.16 -2.89
C THR A 387 -40.62 7.00 -2.74
N ILE A 388 -40.72 8.29 -2.41
CA ILE A 388 -39.55 9.15 -2.27
C ILE A 388 -38.87 8.91 -0.91
N ILE A 389 -37.61 8.48 -0.94
CA ILE A 389 -36.79 8.26 0.25
C ILE A 389 -35.70 9.33 0.35
N ASN A 390 -35.78 10.16 1.40
CA ASN A 390 -34.76 11.15 1.72
C ASN A 390 -33.81 10.64 2.84
N PRO A 391 -32.63 10.10 2.51
CA PRO A 391 -31.69 9.58 3.51
C PRO A 391 -31.25 10.60 4.57
N ILE A 392 -31.26 11.90 4.26
CA ILE A 392 -30.86 12.96 5.20
C ILE A 392 -31.79 13.00 6.42
N THR A 393 -33.09 12.77 6.22
CA THR A 393 -34.06 12.71 7.33
C THR A 393 -34.20 11.30 7.90
N GLN A 394 -34.07 10.27 7.06
CA GLN A 394 -34.30 8.89 7.46
C GLN A 394 -33.14 8.31 8.29
N PHE A 395 -31.88 8.52 7.91
CA PHE A 395 -30.74 7.89 8.60
C PHE A 395 -30.55 8.36 10.04
N PRO A 396 -30.66 9.66 10.38
CA PRO A 396 -30.62 10.08 11.78
C PRO A 396 -31.71 9.42 12.63
N ALA A 397 -32.91 9.23 12.07
CA ALA A 397 -34.01 8.53 12.75
C ALA A 397 -33.68 7.04 12.96
N VAL A 398 -33.08 6.36 11.97
CA VAL A 398 -32.60 4.97 12.11
C VAL A 398 -31.52 4.86 13.18
N VAL A 399 -30.52 5.74 13.17
CA VAL A 399 -29.45 5.74 14.18
C VAL A 399 -30.02 5.97 15.57
N LYS A 400 -30.91 6.96 15.72
CA LYS A 400 -31.61 7.23 16.99
C LYS A 400 -32.41 6.01 17.45
N TYR A 401 -33.12 5.35 16.53
CA TYR A 401 -33.87 4.13 16.81
C TYR A 401 -32.95 3.04 17.39
N PHE A 402 -31.92 2.63 16.66
CA PHE A 402 -31.01 1.57 17.14
C PHE A 402 -30.18 1.97 18.38
N ALA A 403 -29.89 3.26 18.57
CA ALA A 403 -29.15 3.75 19.75
C ALA A 403 -30.02 3.85 21.02
N SER A 404 -31.33 4.11 20.88
CA SER A 404 -32.27 4.28 21.99
C SER A 404 -32.78 2.97 22.58
N GLN A 405 -32.69 1.87 21.85
CA GLN A 405 -33.17 0.58 22.31
C GLN A 405 -32.17 -0.03 23.30
N LYS A 406 -32.57 -0.12 24.58
CA LYS A 406 -31.90 -0.97 25.58
C LYS A 406 -32.12 -2.47 25.32
N ILE A 407 -33.07 -2.80 24.44
CA ILE A 407 -33.53 -4.16 24.15
C ILE A 407 -32.65 -4.81 23.07
N LYS A 408 -32.38 -6.11 23.20
CA LYS A 408 -31.73 -6.91 22.15
C LYS A 408 -32.75 -7.24 21.06
N PHE A 409 -32.41 -6.92 19.80
CA PHE A 409 -33.15 -7.37 18.63
C PHE A 409 -33.07 -8.90 18.47
N PRO A 410 -34.12 -9.57 17.94
CA PRO A 410 -35.40 -9.01 17.50
C PRO A 410 -36.33 -8.59 18.64
N HIS A 411 -37.24 -7.65 18.36
CA HIS A 411 -38.42 -7.47 19.19
C HIS A 411 -39.35 -8.67 19.00
N ASN A 412 -39.94 -9.15 20.09
CA ASN A 412 -40.89 -10.25 20.01
C ASN A 412 -42.09 -10.05 20.94
N ILE A 413 -43.20 -10.69 20.57
CA ILE A 413 -44.33 -10.95 21.45
C ILE A 413 -44.63 -12.45 21.40
N THR A 414 -45.06 -12.99 22.53
CA THR A 414 -45.42 -14.40 22.67
C THR A 414 -46.84 -14.49 23.21
N ILE A 415 -47.66 -15.32 22.57
CA ILE A 415 -49.06 -15.56 22.91
C ILE A 415 -49.21 -17.06 23.07
N SER A 416 -49.30 -17.53 24.30
CA SER A 416 -49.45 -18.95 24.62
C SER A 416 -50.87 -19.22 25.11
N ASN A 417 -51.48 -20.28 24.61
CA ASN A 417 -52.76 -20.78 25.13
C ASN A 417 -52.62 -22.27 25.50
N PRO A 418 -52.56 -22.60 26.80
CA PRO A 418 -52.45 -23.99 27.25
C PRO A 418 -53.73 -24.81 27.00
N GLN A 419 -54.88 -24.16 26.75
CA GLN A 419 -56.16 -24.81 26.53
C GLN A 419 -56.47 -25.04 25.04
N GLY A 420 -55.65 -24.51 24.12
CA GLY A 420 -55.81 -24.65 22.66
C GLY A 420 -57.08 -24.06 22.03
N SER A 421 -57.97 -23.49 22.84
CA SER A 421 -59.18 -22.78 22.44
C SER A 421 -58.89 -21.49 21.65
N LEU A 422 -59.91 -20.95 20.99
CA LEU A 422 -59.80 -19.69 20.24
C LEU A 422 -59.29 -18.57 21.16
N THR A 423 -58.08 -18.07 20.91
CA THR A 423 -57.58 -16.86 21.57
C THR A 423 -57.58 -15.70 20.59
N LYS A 424 -58.14 -14.57 21.03
CA LYS A 424 -58.04 -13.29 20.34
C LYS A 424 -57.09 -12.40 21.13
N LYS A 425 -56.02 -11.92 20.51
CA LYS A 425 -55.10 -11.01 21.17
C LYS A 425 -54.67 -9.87 20.26
N GLU A 426 -54.76 -8.66 20.79
CA GLU A 426 -54.38 -7.44 20.07
C GLU A 426 -52.93 -7.08 20.35
N PHE A 427 -52.24 -6.61 19.31
CA PHE A 427 -50.89 -6.09 19.41
C PHE A 427 -50.70 -4.91 18.43
N LEU A 428 -49.82 -4.00 18.82
CA LEU A 428 -49.39 -2.85 18.05
C LEU A 428 -48.01 -3.13 17.44
N VAL A 429 -47.88 -2.87 16.13
CA VAL A 429 -46.57 -2.72 15.48
C VAL A 429 -46.22 -1.25 15.55
N GLU A 430 -45.23 -0.86 16.35
CA GLU A 430 -44.87 0.55 16.52
C GLU A 430 -43.98 1.03 15.34
N SER A 431 -44.07 2.31 15.03
CA SER A 431 -43.15 2.95 14.08
C SER A 431 -41.76 3.11 14.71
N SER A 432 -40.71 2.90 13.91
CA SER A 432 -39.33 3.21 14.29
C SER A 432 -39.05 4.72 14.33
N GLY A 433 -39.96 5.55 13.81
CA GLY A 433 -39.74 6.97 13.54
C GLY A 433 -38.96 7.24 12.25
N SER A 434 -38.47 6.21 11.54
CA SER A 434 -37.97 6.30 10.18
C SER A 434 -38.94 5.61 9.22
N TYR A 435 -39.57 6.40 8.37
CA TYR A 435 -40.42 5.90 7.28
C TYR A 435 -39.71 4.86 6.39
N TRP A 436 -38.42 5.05 6.10
CA TRP A 436 -37.66 4.06 5.32
C TRP A 436 -37.49 2.73 6.06
N LEU A 437 -37.14 2.76 7.35
CA LEU A 437 -36.97 1.54 8.14
C LEU A 437 -38.32 0.86 8.37
N ASP A 438 -39.39 1.61 8.54
CA ASP A 438 -40.76 1.13 8.66
C ASP A 438 -41.17 0.33 7.41
N LEU A 439 -40.85 0.83 6.22
CA LEU A 439 -41.11 0.10 4.96
C LEU A 439 -40.23 -1.14 4.78
N ARG A 440 -38.96 -1.08 5.19
CA ARG A 440 -38.03 -2.22 5.08
C ARG A 440 -38.24 -3.29 6.15
N GLY A 441 -38.71 -2.87 7.33
CA GLY A 441 -38.92 -3.68 8.52
C GLY A 441 -40.34 -4.19 8.70
N ASN A 442 -41.26 -3.89 7.76
CA ASN A 442 -42.66 -4.32 7.82
C ASN A 442 -42.87 -5.83 7.63
N LYS A 443 -41.81 -6.61 7.39
CA LYS A 443 -41.86 -8.07 7.30
C LYS A 443 -41.57 -8.66 8.68
N LEU A 444 -42.55 -9.32 9.28
CA LEU A 444 -42.44 -9.99 10.57
C LEU A 444 -42.30 -11.49 10.38
N LYS A 445 -41.58 -12.14 11.29
CA LYS A 445 -41.50 -13.60 11.35
C LYS A 445 -42.57 -14.09 12.30
N VAL A 446 -43.39 -15.02 11.83
CA VAL A 446 -44.47 -15.62 12.62
C VAL A 446 -44.16 -17.10 12.78
N SER A 447 -44.02 -17.54 14.02
CA SER A 447 -43.74 -18.93 14.36
C SER A 447 -44.84 -19.46 15.27
N LEU A 448 -45.49 -20.55 14.89
CA LEU A 448 -46.46 -21.26 15.71
C LEU A 448 -45.89 -22.62 16.11
N TYR A 449 -45.93 -22.91 17.40
CA TYR A 449 -45.51 -24.18 17.99
C TYR A 449 -46.71 -24.81 18.67
N LEU A 450 -46.99 -26.07 18.34
CA LEU A 450 -48.06 -26.88 18.92
C LEU A 450 -47.42 -27.97 19.79
N GLU A 451 -48.05 -28.34 20.89
CA GLU A 451 -47.55 -29.41 21.78
C GLU A 451 -47.48 -30.78 21.07
N LYS A 452 -48.37 -31.01 20.12
CA LYS A 452 -48.45 -32.21 19.28
C LYS A 452 -48.95 -31.83 17.88
N PRO A 453 -48.71 -32.65 16.83
CA PRO A 453 -49.19 -32.37 15.49
C PRO A 453 -50.72 -32.18 15.44
N ASP A 454 -51.18 -31.03 14.95
CA ASP A 454 -52.60 -30.70 14.82
C ASP A 454 -52.86 -29.85 13.56
N ASN A 455 -54.12 -29.69 13.18
CA ASN A 455 -54.54 -28.69 12.23
C ASN A 455 -54.74 -27.36 12.95
N PHE A 456 -54.39 -26.26 12.29
CA PHE A 456 -54.63 -24.93 12.84
C PHE A 456 -54.99 -23.91 11.77
N THR A 457 -55.71 -22.89 12.22
CA THR A 457 -55.97 -21.65 11.49
C THR A 457 -55.41 -20.48 12.29
N LEU A 458 -54.52 -19.70 11.65
CA LEU A 458 -54.04 -18.42 12.18
C LEU A 458 -54.61 -17.29 11.31
N GLU A 459 -55.34 -16.37 11.93
CA GLU A 459 -55.77 -15.13 11.32
C GLU A 459 -55.00 -13.96 11.92
N ILE A 460 -54.47 -13.08 11.08
CA ILE A 460 -53.96 -11.77 11.48
C ILE A 460 -54.76 -10.71 10.73
N ASN A 461 -55.56 -9.93 11.46
CA ASN A 461 -56.45 -8.93 10.86
C ASN A 461 -56.27 -7.54 11.46
N LYS A 462 -56.41 -6.52 10.61
CA LYS A 462 -56.43 -5.11 11.01
C LYS A 462 -57.88 -4.65 11.12
N GLY A 463 -58.44 -4.63 12.32
CA GLY A 463 -59.86 -4.27 12.52
C GLY A 463 -60.79 -5.16 11.68
N GLU A 464 -61.66 -4.52 10.89
CA GLU A 464 -62.67 -5.18 10.03
C GLU A 464 -62.18 -5.51 8.60
N THR A 465 -60.89 -5.31 8.31
CA THR A 465 -60.32 -5.68 7.00
C THR A 465 -60.22 -7.19 6.82
N ASN A 466 -60.15 -7.65 5.56
CA ASN A 466 -59.95 -9.06 5.23
C ASN A 466 -58.73 -9.63 5.98
N PRO A 467 -58.90 -10.71 6.76
CA PRO A 467 -57.81 -11.30 7.53
C PRO A 467 -56.74 -11.87 6.60
N ILE A 468 -55.48 -11.77 7.03
CA ILE A 468 -54.42 -12.63 6.51
C ILE A 468 -54.60 -13.99 7.18
N VAL A 469 -55.11 -14.97 6.42
CA VAL A 469 -55.44 -16.31 6.92
C VAL A 469 -54.35 -17.30 6.53
N PHE A 470 -53.97 -18.15 7.48
CA PHE A 470 -53.05 -19.24 7.26
C PHE A 470 -53.63 -20.54 7.81
N ASP A 471 -53.98 -21.45 6.89
CA ASP A 471 -54.46 -22.78 7.23
C ASP A 471 -53.35 -23.82 7.00
N LYS A 472 -53.13 -24.68 7.99
CA LYS A 472 -52.14 -25.75 7.91
C LYS A 472 -52.67 -27.05 8.50
N PHE A 473 -52.40 -28.13 7.78
CA PHE A 473 -52.77 -29.48 8.15
C PHE A 473 -51.61 -30.18 8.86
N LYS A 474 -51.90 -30.80 10.00
CA LYS A 474 -51.01 -31.71 10.72
C LYS A 474 -49.59 -31.15 10.94
N ALA A 475 -49.50 -29.98 11.54
CA ALA A 475 -48.24 -29.32 11.84
C ALA A 475 -47.94 -29.36 13.34
N GLU A 476 -46.69 -29.57 13.72
CA GLU A 476 -46.18 -29.38 15.09
C GLU A 476 -45.47 -28.03 15.24
N LYS A 477 -44.85 -27.58 14.14
CA LYS A 477 -44.17 -26.30 14.02
C LYS A 477 -44.43 -25.70 12.65
N TRP A 478 -44.75 -24.43 12.63
CA TRP A 478 -44.93 -23.70 11.38
C TRP A 478 -44.31 -22.30 11.47
N ILE A 479 -43.60 -21.90 10.41
CA ILE A 479 -42.93 -20.60 10.33
C ILE A 479 -43.31 -19.95 9.00
N THR A 480 -43.71 -18.69 9.04
CA THR A 480 -43.94 -17.86 7.86
C THR A 480 -43.42 -16.44 8.05
N LYS A 481 -43.49 -15.66 6.98
CA LYS A 481 -43.38 -14.20 7.03
C LYS A 481 -44.75 -13.56 6.81
N CYS A 482 -44.99 -12.46 7.51
CA CYS A 482 -46.20 -11.65 7.37
C CYS A 482 -45.80 -10.19 7.14
N ILE A 483 -46.50 -9.46 6.26
CA ILE A 483 -46.25 -8.04 6.02
C ILE A 483 -47.29 -7.24 6.78
N LEU A 484 -46.88 -6.46 7.78
CA LEU A 484 -47.75 -5.63 8.60
C LEU A 484 -47.23 -4.20 8.64
N ASN A 485 -48.12 -3.23 8.45
CA ASN A 485 -47.75 -1.82 8.46
C ASN A 485 -47.54 -1.32 9.91
N PRO A 486 -46.45 -0.59 10.19
CA PRO A 486 -46.26 0.03 11.49
C PRO A 486 -47.25 1.16 11.76
N GLY A 487 -47.47 1.45 13.04
CA GLY A 487 -48.46 2.40 13.54
C GLY A 487 -49.88 1.82 13.66
N GLU A 488 -50.06 0.53 13.36
CA GLU A 488 -51.38 -0.10 13.29
C GLU A 488 -51.56 -1.20 14.34
N VAL A 489 -52.81 -1.39 14.75
CA VAL A 489 -53.21 -2.43 15.69
C VAL A 489 -53.74 -3.63 14.92
N TYR A 490 -53.18 -4.79 15.23
CA TYR A 490 -53.56 -6.06 14.66
C TYR A 490 -54.14 -6.97 15.73
N THR A 491 -55.11 -7.79 15.33
CA THR A 491 -55.61 -8.90 16.11
C THR A 491 -55.01 -10.18 15.56
N ALA A 492 -54.38 -10.98 16.41
CA ALA A 492 -54.05 -12.37 16.12
C ALA A 492 -55.14 -13.28 16.70
N LYS A 493 -55.68 -14.17 15.86
CA LYS A 493 -56.56 -15.26 16.28
C LYS A 493 -55.93 -16.59 15.89
N VAL A 494 -55.83 -17.50 16.86
CA VAL A 494 -55.36 -18.86 16.62
C VAL A 494 -56.46 -19.82 17.05
N TYR A 495 -56.73 -20.78 16.18
CA TYR A 495 -57.66 -21.87 16.41
C TYR A 495 -56.97 -23.20 16.06
N THR A 496 -57.19 -24.23 16.86
CA THR A 496 -56.70 -25.60 16.63
C THR A 496 -57.89 -26.55 16.65
N ASP A 497 -57.93 -27.53 15.75
CA ASP A 497 -59.09 -28.42 15.61
C ASP A 497 -59.33 -29.27 16.87
N ASN A 498 -58.26 -29.69 17.54
CA ASN A 498 -58.34 -30.57 18.71
C ASN A 498 -58.03 -29.87 20.05
N ASN A 499 -58.16 -28.53 20.11
CA ASN A 499 -57.80 -27.74 21.29
C ASN A 499 -56.37 -28.06 21.79
N THR A 500 -55.42 -28.20 20.87
CA THR A 500 -54.02 -28.47 21.18
C THR A 500 -53.36 -27.20 21.72
N SER A 501 -52.60 -27.33 22.82
CA SER A 501 -51.80 -26.25 23.39
C SER A 501 -50.85 -25.67 22.34
N TYR A 502 -50.72 -24.34 22.31
CA TYR A 502 -49.84 -23.67 21.36
C TYR A 502 -49.13 -22.46 21.94
N THR A 503 -48.04 -22.09 21.26
CA THR A 503 -47.31 -20.83 21.45
C THR A 503 -47.11 -20.16 20.10
N LEU A 504 -47.74 -18.99 19.93
CA LEU A 504 -47.52 -18.10 18.81
C LEU A 504 -46.45 -17.08 19.18
N MET A 505 -45.39 -17.02 18.39
CA MET A 505 -44.30 -16.07 18.52
C MET A 505 -44.25 -15.19 17.27
N ILE A 506 -44.30 -13.88 17.47
CA ILE A 506 -44.15 -12.89 16.40
C ILE A 506 -42.87 -12.12 16.69
N GLU A 507 -41.94 -12.13 15.74
CA GLU A 507 -40.64 -11.47 15.82
C GLU A 507 -40.53 -10.38 14.75
N SER A 508 -39.93 -9.25 15.08
CA SER A 508 -39.77 -8.11 14.18
C SER A 508 -38.52 -7.32 14.47
N ILE A 509 -38.01 -6.63 13.45
CA ILE A 509 -37.02 -5.55 13.63
C ILE A 509 -37.66 -4.29 14.22
N LEU A 510 -38.99 -4.11 14.06
CA LEU A 510 -39.77 -3.00 14.60
C LEU A 510 -40.33 -3.36 16.00
N PRO A 511 -40.61 -2.39 16.88
CA PRO A 511 -41.14 -2.70 18.20
C PRO A 511 -42.55 -3.30 18.13
N LEU A 512 -42.80 -4.25 19.01
CA LEU A 512 -44.08 -4.95 19.14
C LEU A 512 -44.58 -4.79 20.56
N LYS A 513 -45.85 -4.42 20.71
CA LYS A 513 -46.48 -4.22 22.02
C LYS A 513 -47.83 -4.89 22.09
N ILE A 514 -48.00 -5.77 23.06
CA ILE A 514 -49.30 -6.38 23.37
C ILE A 514 -50.23 -5.28 23.92
N LYS A 515 -51.49 -5.27 23.46
CA LYS A 515 -52.56 -4.42 24.02
C LYS A 515 -53.39 -5.13 25.07
#